data_AF-A0A7C7BW38-F1
#
_entry.id   AF-A0A7C7BW38-F1
#
_cell.length_a   1.000
_cell.length_b   1.000
_cell.length_c   1.000
_cell.angle_alpha   90.00
_cell.angle_beta   90.00
_cell.angle_gamma   90.00
#
_symmetry.space_group_name_H-M   'P 1'
#
loop_
_entity.id
_entity.type
_entity.pdbx_description
1 polymer ?
#
loop_
_entity_poly.entity_id
_entity_poly.type
_entity_poly.pdbx_seq_one_letter_code
_entity_poly.pdbx_strand_id
1 'polypeptide(L)'
;MTSENVRVRFAPSPTGPLHMGGVRTALYNYLFARSKGGKFLLRIEDTDQTRYVEGAEEYVREALEWCGIEIDEGVVAGGEFGPYRQSERNSFYREAVEKLIETGHAYMAFDTPEELDAMRKEAEGRKEVFQYDSKTRGGCRNSLALSVEEVEGLIEAETPYIIRFMTPDEAEDIVFTDEIRGEVCISSGVIDDKVLVKADGLPTYHLANVVDDHAMEISHVIRGEEWLPSAPLHVMLYRAFGWDSPKFAHLPLILKPTGNGKLSKRDGDAGGFPVFPIEWEDPDSGKVSKGYLEAGYNPQAFLNMLLMLGWNPGDEREIFSLEEAANAFSLDRVVKSGARFSPDKAKWFNEQYLRSKTPASLSSELVNLASERGMNFDSGEAEAILTMMLERVSFLHEIFDAKWLFNAPKSDDFNAKLVRKKWKAETPLYMA
;
A
#
# COMPACT_ATOMS: atom_id res chain seq x y z
N MET A 1 -31.91 -11.18 4.31
CA MET A 1 -30.49 -11.36 3.99
C MET A 1 -29.75 -10.84 5.21
N THR A 2 -29.24 -11.74 6.03
CA THR A 2 -28.35 -11.41 7.16
C THR A 2 -27.23 -10.54 6.62
N SER A 3 -26.96 -9.38 7.23
CA SER A 3 -25.79 -8.59 6.87
C SER A 3 -24.58 -9.49 7.10
N GLU A 4 -23.94 -9.95 6.02
CA GLU A 4 -22.65 -10.64 6.10
C GLU A 4 -21.73 -9.73 6.93
N ASN A 5 -21.15 -10.27 8.00
CA ASN A 5 -20.29 -9.51 8.90
C ASN A 5 -19.03 -9.13 8.10
N VAL A 6 -18.99 -7.91 7.54
CA VAL A 6 -17.90 -7.49 6.66
C VAL A 6 -16.62 -7.42 7.46
N ARG A 7 -15.64 -8.23 7.06
CA ARG A 7 -14.28 -8.22 7.60
C ARG A 7 -13.31 -8.08 6.44
N VAL A 8 -12.39 -7.12 6.56
CA VAL A 8 -11.37 -6.83 5.56
C VAL A 8 -10.04 -6.56 6.27
N ARG A 9 -8.93 -6.69 5.54
CA ARG A 9 -7.60 -6.50 6.12
C ARG A 9 -6.68 -5.70 5.22
N PHE A 10 -5.91 -4.82 5.84
CA PHE A 10 -4.67 -4.35 5.28
C PHE A 10 -3.54 -5.28 5.73
N ALA A 11 -2.82 -5.87 4.76
CA ALA A 11 -1.82 -6.89 5.01
C ALA A 11 -0.45 -6.51 4.41
N PRO A 12 0.27 -5.52 4.98
CA PRO A 12 1.59 -5.13 4.49
C PRO A 12 2.69 -6.09 4.99
N SER A 13 3.70 -6.30 4.15
CA SER A 13 4.96 -6.88 4.58
C SER A 13 5.87 -5.78 5.15
N PRO A 14 6.58 -6.01 6.27
CA PRO A 14 7.47 -5.02 6.89
C PRO A 14 8.81 -4.95 6.15
N THR A 15 8.79 -4.57 4.87
CA THR A 15 9.97 -4.55 3.98
C THR A 15 10.42 -3.13 3.62
N GLY A 16 10.13 -2.16 4.50
CA GLY A 16 10.40 -0.74 4.30
C GLY A 16 9.13 0.13 4.44
N PRO A 17 9.19 1.40 4.00
CA PRO A 17 8.13 2.36 4.28
C PRO A 17 6.86 2.11 3.46
N LEU A 18 5.72 2.48 4.05
CA LEU A 18 4.43 2.40 3.40
C LEU A 18 4.33 3.42 2.24
N HIS A 19 4.38 2.94 1.00
CA HIS A 19 4.11 3.79 -0.16
C HIS A 19 2.65 4.27 -0.17
N MET A 20 2.39 5.45 -0.74
CA MET A 20 1.03 6.04 -0.82
C MET A 20 -0.03 5.12 -1.48
N GLY A 21 0.40 4.21 -2.37
CA GLY A 21 -0.50 3.18 -2.94
C GLY A 21 -0.95 2.13 -1.93
N GLY A 22 -0.10 1.80 -0.95
CA GLY A 22 -0.46 0.99 0.20
C GLY A 22 -1.42 1.74 1.13
N VAL A 23 -1.18 3.04 1.39
CA VAL A 23 -2.11 3.88 2.15
C VAL A 23 -3.49 3.91 1.48
N ARG A 24 -3.57 4.07 0.14
CA ARG A 24 -4.85 4.01 -0.59
C ARG A 24 -5.54 2.65 -0.41
N THR A 25 -4.77 1.56 -0.40
CA THR A 25 -5.33 0.23 -0.15
C THR A 25 -5.90 0.12 1.26
N ALA A 26 -5.16 0.60 2.27
CA ALA A 26 -5.65 0.67 3.65
C ALA A 26 -6.91 1.54 3.76
N LEU A 27 -6.92 2.72 3.14
CA LEU A 27 -8.05 3.63 3.09
C LEU A 27 -9.29 2.96 2.49
N TYR A 28 -9.19 2.29 1.33
CA TYR A 28 -10.35 1.66 0.70
C TYR A 28 -10.89 0.48 1.51
N ASN A 29 -10.02 -0.30 2.15
CA ASN A 29 -10.45 -1.33 3.09
C ASN A 29 -11.18 -0.69 4.29
N TYR A 30 -10.61 0.34 4.91
CA TYR A 30 -11.20 1.06 6.03
C TYR A 30 -12.58 1.65 5.67
N LEU A 31 -12.68 2.39 4.57
CA LEU A 31 -13.93 2.99 4.11
C LEU A 31 -14.98 1.93 3.79
N PHE A 32 -14.58 0.82 3.14
CA PHE A 32 -15.50 -0.28 2.88
C PHE A 32 -16.04 -0.90 4.17
N ALA A 33 -15.16 -1.21 5.12
CA ALA A 33 -15.56 -1.73 6.43
C ALA A 33 -16.53 -0.76 7.12
N ARG A 34 -16.18 0.52 7.23
CA ARG A 34 -17.02 1.54 7.88
C ARG A 34 -18.37 1.71 7.18
N SER A 35 -18.41 1.73 5.84
CA SER A 35 -19.65 1.82 5.05
C SER A 35 -20.65 0.68 5.29
N LYS A 36 -20.15 -0.47 5.79
CA LYS A 36 -20.94 -1.68 6.05
C LYS A 36 -21.06 -2.02 7.54
N GLY A 37 -20.53 -1.19 8.43
CA GLY A 37 -20.46 -1.49 9.87
C GLY A 37 -19.58 -2.70 10.21
N GLY A 38 -18.60 -2.99 9.35
CA GLY A 38 -17.67 -4.11 9.47
C GLY A 38 -16.39 -3.80 10.23
N LYS A 39 -15.43 -4.74 10.16
CA LYS A 39 -14.12 -4.68 10.82
C LYS A 39 -12.97 -4.48 9.84
N PHE A 40 -12.05 -3.59 10.19
CA PHE A 40 -10.80 -3.34 9.49
C PHE A 40 -9.61 -3.86 10.30
N LEU A 41 -8.89 -4.83 9.74
CA LEU A 41 -7.78 -5.51 10.39
C LEU A 41 -6.42 -5.04 9.84
N LEU A 42 -5.41 -5.00 10.70
CA LEU A 42 -4.00 -4.93 10.32
C LEU A 42 -3.31 -6.27 10.60
N ARG A 43 -2.88 -6.97 9.54
CA ARG A 43 -2.08 -8.19 9.64
C ARG A 43 -0.69 -7.95 9.07
N ILE A 44 0.36 -8.31 9.79
CA ILE A 44 1.75 -8.12 9.35
C ILE A 44 2.24 -9.38 8.64
N GLU A 45 2.64 -9.25 7.38
CA GLU A 45 3.11 -10.35 6.54
C GLU A 45 4.64 -10.45 6.53
N ASP A 46 5.20 -10.91 7.65
CA ASP A 46 6.63 -10.97 7.98
C ASP A 46 7.24 -12.37 7.76
N THR A 47 6.67 -13.21 6.90
CA THR A 47 7.17 -14.56 6.62
C THR A 47 8.47 -14.59 5.81
N ASP A 48 8.80 -13.47 5.14
CA ASP A 48 10.05 -13.29 4.41
C ASP A 48 11.08 -12.51 5.23
N GLN A 49 11.78 -13.26 6.10
CA GLN A 49 12.81 -12.74 6.98
C GLN A 49 14.00 -12.10 6.24
N THR A 50 14.21 -12.43 4.95
CA THR A 50 15.32 -11.86 4.16
C THR A 50 15.07 -10.42 3.73
N ARG A 51 13.79 -10.01 3.68
CA ARG A 51 13.36 -8.65 3.31
C ARG A 51 12.83 -7.86 4.50
N TYR A 52 12.87 -8.44 5.71
CA TYR A 52 12.41 -7.77 6.91
C TYR A 52 13.28 -6.53 7.17
N VAL A 53 12.61 -5.41 7.43
CA VAL A 53 13.25 -4.14 7.79
C VAL A 53 12.75 -3.73 9.16
N GLU A 54 13.67 -3.62 10.11
CA GLU A 54 13.35 -3.17 11.47
C GLU A 54 12.71 -1.78 11.44
N GLY A 55 11.68 -1.57 12.26
CA GLY A 55 10.92 -0.32 12.29
C GLY A 55 9.86 -0.18 11.19
N ALA A 56 9.82 -1.03 10.16
CA ALA A 56 8.82 -0.93 9.10
C ALA A 56 7.38 -1.23 9.59
N GLU A 57 7.22 -2.16 10.54
CA GLU A 57 5.92 -2.41 11.19
C GLU A 57 5.45 -1.20 12.00
N GLU A 58 6.36 -0.59 12.76
CA GLU A 58 6.10 0.63 13.55
C GLU A 58 5.67 1.77 12.64
N TYR A 59 6.44 2.00 11.58
CA TYR A 59 6.17 3.01 10.57
C TYR A 59 4.78 2.87 9.96
N VAL A 60 4.35 1.63 9.62
CA VAL A 60 3.00 1.38 9.10
C VAL A 60 1.94 1.85 10.09
N ARG A 61 2.12 1.54 11.38
CA ARG A 61 1.16 1.92 12.41
C ARG A 61 1.11 3.43 12.60
N GLU A 62 2.26 4.08 12.76
CA GLU A 62 2.35 5.55 12.91
C GLU A 62 1.77 6.27 11.69
N ALA A 63 2.01 5.76 10.48
CA ALA A 63 1.45 6.31 9.26
C ALA A 63 -0.09 6.21 9.21
N LEU A 64 -0.67 5.07 9.63
CA LEU A 64 -2.13 4.89 9.70
C LEU A 64 -2.75 5.76 10.79
N GLU A 65 -2.08 5.88 11.95
CA GLU A 65 -2.49 6.76 13.05
C GLU A 65 -2.50 8.23 12.61
N TRP A 66 -1.44 8.71 11.96
CA TRP A 66 -1.40 10.06 11.39
C TRP A 66 -2.53 10.31 10.39
N CYS A 67 -2.86 9.30 9.58
CA CYS A 67 -3.98 9.36 8.65
C CYS A 67 -5.35 9.35 9.35
N GLY A 68 -5.45 8.98 10.63
CA GLY A 68 -6.72 8.77 11.32
C GLY A 68 -7.44 7.48 10.89
N ILE A 69 -6.71 6.50 10.38
CA ILE A 69 -7.24 5.18 10.02
C ILE A 69 -7.17 4.28 11.26
N GLU A 70 -8.30 4.11 11.92
CA GLU A 70 -8.43 3.26 13.11
C GLU A 70 -8.41 1.77 12.73
N ILE A 71 -7.62 0.99 13.46
CA ILE A 71 -7.49 -0.47 13.32
C ILE A 71 -8.38 -1.14 14.37
N ASP A 72 -9.33 -1.96 13.94
CA ASP A 72 -10.23 -2.66 14.87
C ASP A 72 -9.57 -3.91 15.48
N GLU A 73 -8.75 -4.61 14.70
CA GLU A 73 -7.95 -5.74 15.17
C GLU A 73 -6.56 -5.73 14.53
N GLY A 74 -5.56 -6.14 15.28
CA GLY A 74 -4.18 -6.16 14.81
C GLY A 74 -3.21 -6.39 15.96
N VAL A 75 -1.92 -6.24 15.67
CA VAL A 75 -0.85 -6.51 16.63
C VAL A 75 -1.02 -5.73 17.95
N VAL A 76 -1.31 -4.42 17.86
CA VAL A 76 -1.47 -3.54 19.03
C VAL A 76 -2.92 -3.50 19.51
N ALA A 77 -3.90 -3.49 18.59
CA ALA A 77 -5.32 -3.44 18.92
C ALA A 77 -5.83 -4.75 19.57
N GLY A 78 -5.11 -5.86 19.40
CA GLY A 78 -5.59 -7.19 19.78
C GLY A 78 -6.70 -7.66 18.85
N GLY A 79 -7.52 -8.59 19.33
CA GLY A 79 -8.65 -9.15 18.58
C GLY A 79 -8.75 -10.66 18.76
N GLU A 80 -9.86 -11.24 18.32
CA GLU A 80 -10.20 -12.65 18.58
C GLU A 80 -9.38 -13.64 17.73
N PHE A 81 -8.79 -13.18 16.62
CA PHE A 81 -8.14 -14.03 15.62
C PHE A 81 -6.61 -13.91 15.62
N GLY A 82 -6.05 -13.33 16.69
CA GLY A 82 -4.60 -13.22 16.88
C GLY A 82 -3.91 -14.60 16.91
N PRO A 83 -2.57 -14.64 16.78
CA PRO A 83 -1.67 -13.50 16.59
C PRO A 83 -1.83 -12.83 15.21
N TYR A 84 -1.52 -11.54 15.10
CA TYR A 84 -1.66 -10.77 13.84
C TYR A 84 -0.34 -10.56 13.09
N ARG A 85 0.76 -11.18 13.55
CA ARG A 85 1.99 -11.36 12.76
C ARG A 85 2.04 -12.76 12.19
N GLN A 86 2.39 -12.90 10.92
CA GLN A 86 2.42 -14.20 10.29
C GLN A 86 3.54 -15.10 10.83
N SER A 87 4.69 -14.55 11.22
CA SER A 87 5.80 -15.28 11.85
C SER A 87 5.40 -16.00 13.14
N GLU A 88 4.36 -15.52 13.83
CA GLU A 88 3.84 -16.06 15.09
C GLU A 88 2.77 -17.16 14.87
N ARG A 89 2.45 -17.51 13.62
CA ARG A 89 1.33 -18.40 13.25
C ARG A 89 1.74 -19.72 12.61
N ASN A 90 3.00 -20.14 12.79
CA ASN A 90 3.57 -21.32 12.14
C ASN A 90 2.78 -22.63 12.30
N SER A 91 2.07 -22.81 13.43
CA SER A 91 1.21 -23.99 13.65
C SER A 91 0.06 -24.07 12.65
N PHE A 92 -0.60 -22.95 12.36
CA PHE A 92 -1.71 -22.88 11.40
C PHE A 92 -1.27 -23.32 10.00
N TYR A 93 -0.09 -22.88 9.58
CA TYR A 93 0.43 -23.21 8.26
C TYR A 93 0.89 -24.66 8.17
N ARG A 94 1.46 -25.22 9.24
CA ARG A 94 1.84 -26.63 9.30
C ARG A 94 0.61 -27.53 9.14
N GLU A 95 -0.43 -27.27 9.92
CA GLU A 95 -1.70 -28.02 9.83
C GLU A 95 -2.34 -27.91 8.43
N ALA A 96 -2.31 -26.71 7.84
CA ALA A 96 -2.81 -26.50 6.49
C ALA A 96 -2.01 -27.29 5.45
N VAL A 97 -0.68 -27.34 5.57
CA VAL A 97 0.20 -28.08 4.65
C VAL A 97 0.03 -29.58 4.77
N GLU A 98 -0.05 -30.10 6.00
CA GLU A 98 -0.33 -31.51 6.25
C GLU A 98 -1.64 -31.91 5.57
N LYS A 99 -2.71 -31.12 5.75
CA LYS A 99 -3.99 -31.35 5.08
C LYS A 99 -3.86 -31.34 3.55
N LEU A 100 -3.11 -30.40 2.95
CA LEU A 100 -2.93 -30.35 1.50
C LEU A 100 -2.15 -31.56 0.98
N ILE A 101 -1.15 -32.05 1.71
CA ILE A 101 -0.39 -33.25 1.33
C ILE A 101 -1.29 -34.49 1.43
N GLU A 102 -2.01 -34.65 2.55
CA GLU A 102 -2.93 -35.78 2.77
C GLU A 102 -4.04 -35.86 1.72
N THR A 103 -4.50 -34.71 1.23
CA THR A 103 -5.54 -34.62 0.19
C THR A 103 -5.00 -34.64 -1.23
N GLY A 104 -3.68 -34.77 -1.42
CA GLY A 104 -3.05 -34.82 -2.74
C GLY A 104 -3.04 -33.49 -3.49
N HIS A 105 -3.16 -32.36 -2.79
CA HIS A 105 -3.10 -31.01 -3.33
C HIS A 105 -1.75 -30.31 -3.12
N ALA A 106 -0.83 -30.95 -2.40
CA ALA A 106 0.54 -30.51 -2.27
C ALA A 106 1.51 -31.71 -2.21
N TYR A 107 2.78 -31.48 -2.53
CA TYR A 107 3.80 -32.52 -2.55
C TYR A 107 5.19 -31.95 -2.22
N MET A 108 6.11 -32.83 -1.81
CA MET A 108 7.50 -32.46 -1.48
C MET A 108 8.34 -32.40 -2.74
N ALA A 109 9.11 -31.32 -2.92
CA ALA A 109 10.11 -31.20 -3.99
C ALA A 109 11.50 -30.98 -3.41
N PHE A 110 12.46 -31.77 -3.88
CA PHE A 110 13.83 -31.87 -3.40
C PHE A 110 14.84 -31.28 -4.39
N ASP A 111 14.38 -30.66 -5.48
CA ASP A 111 15.23 -30.02 -6.48
C ASP A 111 16.11 -28.94 -5.84
N THR A 112 17.41 -28.95 -6.11
CA THR A 112 18.32 -27.89 -5.64
C THR A 112 18.19 -26.63 -6.52
N PRO A 113 18.59 -25.45 -6.02
CA PRO A 113 18.64 -24.24 -6.84
C PRO A 113 19.44 -24.42 -8.14
N GLU A 114 20.55 -25.17 -8.09
CA GLU A 114 21.41 -25.46 -9.24
C GLU A 114 20.73 -26.36 -10.27
N GLU A 115 19.98 -27.37 -9.82
CA GLU A 115 19.18 -28.25 -10.68
C GLU A 115 18.10 -27.45 -11.41
N LEU A 116 17.37 -26.59 -10.70
CA LEU A 116 16.35 -25.71 -11.28
C LEU A 116 16.96 -24.69 -12.25
N ASP A 117 18.13 -24.14 -11.95
CA ASP A 117 18.83 -23.22 -12.86
C ASP A 117 19.32 -23.91 -14.13
N ALA A 118 19.74 -25.18 -14.04
CA ALA A 118 20.08 -25.97 -15.22
C ALA A 118 18.85 -26.19 -16.11
N MET A 119 17.70 -26.57 -15.53
CA MET A 119 16.43 -26.73 -16.25
C MET A 119 15.98 -25.43 -16.94
N ARG A 120 16.12 -24.28 -16.25
CA ARG A 120 15.81 -22.96 -16.81
C ARG A 120 16.69 -22.63 -18.01
N LYS A 121 18.01 -22.84 -17.91
CA LYS A 121 18.97 -22.59 -18.99
C LYS A 121 18.72 -23.50 -20.20
N GLU A 122 18.33 -24.75 -19.95
CA GLU A 122 18.00 -25.70 -21.00
C GLU A 122 16.75 -25.25 -21.80
N ALA A 123 15.70 -24.83 -21.09
CA ALA A 123 14.50 -24.26 -21.70
C ALA A 123 14.81 -22.97 -22.47
N GLU A 124 15.61 -22.07 -21.88
CA GLU A 124 16.04 -20.84 -22.55
C GLU A 124 16.83 -21.13 -23.84
N GLY A 125 17.67 -22.17 -23.85
CA GLY A 125 18.37 -22.66 -25.04
C GLY A 125 17.42 -23.11 -26.16
N ARG A 126 16.20 -23.54 -25.81
CA ARG A 126 15.10 -23.84 -26.75
C ARG A 126 14.17 -22.65 -27.03
N LYS A 127 14.43 -21.47 -26.44
CA LYS A 127 13.56 -20.28 -26.46
C LYS A 127 12.20 -20.50 -25.78
N GLU A 128 12.19 -21.39 -24.79
CA GLU A 128 11.04 -21.68 -23.93
C GLU A 128 11.31 -21.11 -22.53
N VAL A 129 10.24 -20.93 -21.75
CA VAL A 129 10.36 -20.58 -20.33
C VAL A 129 10.07 -21.83 -19.52
N PHE A 130 11.02 -22.25 -18.67
CA PHE A 130 10.77 -23.35 -17.75
C PHE A 130 9.70 -22.95 -16.73
N GLN A 131 8.65 -23.76 -16.68
CA GLN A 131 7.58 -23.67 -15.69
C GLN A 131 7.54 -24.99 -14.93
N TYR A 132 7.54 -24.94 -13.60
CA TYR A 132 7.37 -26.14 -12.78
C TYR A 132 5.87 -26.41 -12.66
N ASP A 133 5.33 -27.37 -13.40
CA ASP A 133 3.88 -27.61 -13.51
C ASP A 133 3.59 -29.09 -13.81
N SER A 134 2.33 -29.43 -14.14
CA SER A 134 1.93 -30.80 -14.49
C SER A 134 2.70 -31.43 -15.64
N LYS A 135 3.28 -30.65 -16.54
CA LYS A 135 4.04 -31.16 -17.70
C LYS A 135 5.50 -31.43 -17.37
N THR A 136 6.07 -30.69 -16.41
CA THR A 136 7.51 -30.79 -16.09
C THR A 136 7.77 -31.51 -14.78
N ARG A 137 6.82 -31.54 -13.82
CA ARG A 137 7.03 -32.14 -12.49
C ARG A 137 7.48 -33.60 -12.54
N GLY A 138 7.07 -34.37 -13.54
CA GLY A 138 7.48 -35.77 -13.70
C GLY A 138 8.97 -35.95 -14.04
N GLY A 139 9.64 -34.90 -14.52
CA GLY A 139 11.08 -34.88 -14.79
C GLY A 139 11.92 -34.19 -13.70
N CYS A 140 11.28 -33.75 -12.61
CA CYS A 140 11.92 -33.08 -11.48
C CYS A 140 12.09 -34.04 -10.29
N ARG A 141 12.90 -33.64 -9.30
CA ARG A 141 13.21 -34.45 -8.12
C ARG A 141 12.19 -34.19 -7.01
N ASN A 142 11.03 -34.83 -7.09
CA ASN A 142 9.92 -34.64 -6.15
C ASN A 142 9.18 -35.93 -5.81
N SER A 143 8.34 -35.90 -4.78
CA SER A 143 7.63 -37.08 -4.26
C SER A 143 6.55 -37.65 -5.21
N LEU A 144 6.27 -37.00 -6.34
CA LEU A 144 5.39 -37.53 -7.39
C LEU A 144 6.18 -38.31 -8.46
N ALA A 145 7.46 -37.98 -8.65
CA ALA A 145 8.35 -38.58 -9.64
C ALA A 145 9.27 -39.66 -9.06
N LEU A 146 9.54 -39.61 -7.75
CA LEU A 146 10.40 -40.54 -7.03
C LEU A 146 9.60 -41.71 -6.44
N SER A 147 10.27 -42.85 -6.23
CA SER A 147 9.72 -43.96 -5.45
C SER A 147 9.59 -43.61 -3.96
N VAL A 148 8.74 -44.33 -3.24
CA VAL A 148 8.56 -44.13 -1.79
C VAL A 148 9.87 -44.33 -1.05
N GLU A 149 10.65 -45.34 -1.42
CA GLU A 149 11.95 -45.65 -0.81
C GLU A 149 12.99 -44.53 -1.04
N GLU A 150 12.98 -43.90 -2.22
CA GLU A 150 13.86 -42.75 -2.50
C GLU A 150 13.46 -41.52 -1.68
N VAL A 151 12.16 -41.25 -1.55
CA VAL A 151 11.64 -40.13 -0.74
C VAL A 151 11.98 -40.35 0.74
N GLU A 152 11.74 -41.55 1.27
CA GLU A 152 12.09 -41.91 2.65
C GLU A 152 13.59 -41.76 2.89
N GLY A 153 14.44 -42.22 1.96
CA GLY A 153 15.89 -42.05 2.06
C GLY A 153 16.33 -40.58 2.05
N LEU A 154 15.67 -39.71 1.27
CA LEU A 154 15.97 -38.27 1.27
C LEU A 154 15.55 -37.59 2.58
N ILE A 155 14.42 -38.00 3.16
CA ILE A 155 13.92 -37.51 4.45
C ILE A 155 14.85 -37.97 5.58
N GLU A 156 15.25 -39.24 5.62
CA GLU A 156 16.20 -39.79 6.60
C GLU A 156 17.57 -39.11 6.52
N ALA A 157 17.98 -38.72 5.31
CA ALA A 157 19.21 -37.96 5.09
C ALA A 157 19.10 -36.46 5.40
N GLU A 158 17.96 -36.00 5.95
CA GLU A 158 17.67 -34.59 6.23
C GLU A 158 17.86 -33.67 5.00
N THR A 159 17.54 -34.19 3.81
CA THR A 159 17.69 -33.43 2.57
C THR A 159 16.72 -32.25 2.58
N PRO A 160 17.17 -31.01 2.34
CA PRO A 160 16.28 -29.86 2.25
C PRO A 160 15.22 -30.05 1.15
N TYR A 161 13.97 -29.74 1.47
CA TYR A 161 12.86 -29.79 0.53
C TYR A 161 11.94 -28.60 0.70
N ILE A 162 11.13 -28.35 -0.31
CA ILE A 162 10.05 -27.38 -0.30
C ILE A 162 8.72 -28.10 -0.50
N ILE A 163 7.62 -27.47 -0.11
CA ILE A 163 6.28 -27.95 -0.43
C ILE A 163 5.74 -27.12 -1.59
N ARG A 164 5.26 -27.80 -2.64
CA ARG A 164 4.62 -27.18 -3.80
C ARG A 164 3.14 -27.49 -3.83
N PHE A 165 2.34 -26.55 -4.31
CA PHE A 165 0.96 -26.79 -4.69
C PHE A 165 0.92 -27.68 -5.94
N MET A 166 0.00 -28.65 -5.97
CA MET A 166 -0.20 -29.52 -7.13
C MET A 166 -1.30 -28.94 -8.02
N THR A 167 -0.93 -28.30 -9.14
CA THR A 167 -1.91 -27.89 -10.15
C THR A 167 -2.51 -29.12 -10.87
N PRO A 168 -3.76 -29.03 -11.38
CA PRO A 168 -4.39 -30.10 -12.13
C PRO A 168 -3.56 -30.58 -13.32
N ASP A 169 -3.62 -31.88 -13.60
CA ASP A 169 -2.90 -32.45 -14.75
C ASP A 169 -3.45 -31.94 -16.09
N GLU A 170 -4.78 -31.89 -16.18
CA GLU A 170 -5.51 -31.30 -17.31
C GLU A 170 -5.83 -29.84 -17.02
N ALA A 171 -5.54 -28.96 -17.98
CA ALA A 171 -5.82 -27.55 -17.84
C ALA A 171 -7.34 -27.29 -17.78
N GLU A 172 -7.77 -26.52 -16.79
CA GLU A 172 -9.15 -26.13 -16.59
C GLU A 172 -9.27 -24.61 -16.42
N ASP A 173 -10.46 -24.07 -16.69
CA ASP A 173 -10.72 -22.64 -16.51
C ASP A 173 -11.00 -22.34 -15.04
N ILE A 174 -10.16 -21.49 -14.45
CA ILE A 174 -10.37 -20.94 -13.11
C ILE A 174 -11.15 -19.64 -13.26
N VAL A 175 -12.45 -19.71 -12.98
CA VAL A 175 -13.38 -18.59 -13.07
C VAL A 175 -13.66 -18.04 -11.67
N PHE A 176 -13.51 -16.73 -11.51
CA PHE A 176 -13.95 -16.01 -10.31
C PHE A 176 -14.44 -14.61 -10.67
N THR A 177 -15.27 -14.02 -9.81
CA THR A 177 -15.71 -12.64 -9.96
C THR A 177 -14.86 -11.73 -9.07
N ASP A 178 -14.25 -10.73 -9.67
CA ASP A 178 -13.64 -9.62 -8.97
C ASP A 178 -14.61 -8.44 -8.94
N GLU A 179 -14.80 -7.82 -7.77
CA GLU A 179 -15.73 -6.70 -7.56
C GLU A 179 -15.40 -5.47 -8.44
N ILE A 180 -14.16 -5.34 -8.93
CA ILE A 180 -13.71 -4.24 -9.79
C ILE A 180 -13.48 -4.75 -11.22
N ARG A 181 -12.83 -5.89 -11.41
CA ARG A 181 -12.48 -6.40 -12.74
C ARG A 181 -13.65 -7.09 -13.44
N GLY A 182 -14.65 -7.55 -12.70
CA GLY A 182 -15.75 -8.37 -13.20
C GLY A 182 -15.35 -9.84 -13.25
N GLU A 183 -15.98 -10.61 -14.14
CA GLU A 183 -15.61 -12.01 -14.36
C GLU A 183 -14.18 -12.11 -14.92
N VAL A 184 -13.35 -12.89 -14.23
CA VAL A 184 -11.99 -13.24 -14.64
C VAL A 184 -11.94 -14.73 -14.87
N CYS A 185 -11.46 -15.14 -16.03
CA CYS A 185 -11.26 -16.53 -16.41
C CYS A 185 -9.80 -16.72 -16.84
N ILE A 186 -9.07 -17.56 -16.12
CA ILE A 186 -7.66 -17.88 -16.39
C ILE A 186 -7.50 -19.40 -16.38
N SER A 187 -6.86 -19.95 -17.40
CA SER A 187 -6.56 -21.38 -17.46
C SER A 187 -5.55 -21.78 -16.38
N SER A 188 -5.77 -22.88 -15.68
CA SER A 188 -4.82 -23.46 -14.73
C SER A 188 -3.48 -23.84 -15.40
N GLY A 189 -3.46 -24.04 -16.72
CA GLY A 189 -2.26 -24.40 -17.47
C GLY A 189 -1.19 -23.30 -17.54
N VAL A 190 -1.50 -22.05 -17.17
CA VAL A 190 -0.50 -20.96 -17.05
C VAL A 190 -0.03 -20.73 -15.61
N ILE A 191 -0.54 -21.54 -14.68
CA ILE A 191 -0.19 -21.49 -13.26
C ILE A 191 0.84 -22.59 -12.99
N ASP A 192 1.94 -22.23 -12.35
CA ASP A 192 2.94 -23.18 -11.90
C ASP A 192 2.57 -23.81 -10.55
N ASP A 193 3.20 -24.94 -10.26
CA ASP A 193 3.21 -25.59 -8.95
C ASP A 193 3.98 -24.73 -7.96
N LYS A 194 3.32 -23.65 -7.52
CA LYS A 194 3.90 -22.63 -6.65
C LYS A 194 4.37 -23.24 -5.35
N VAL A 195 5.51 -22.73 -4.89
CA VAL A 195 6.03 -23.03 -3.57
C VAL A 195 5.05 -22.49 -2.52
N LEU A 196 4.59 -23.38 -1.64
CA LEU A 196 3.74 -23.05 -0.49
C LEU A 196 4.55 -22.93 0.80
N VAL A 197 5.61 -23.73 0.93
CA VAL A 197 6.53 -23.71 2.08
C VAL A 197 7.97 -23.76 1.57
N LYS A 198 8.81 -22.87 2.09
CA LYS A 198 10.25 -22.81 1.79
C LYS A 198 11.02 -23.88 2.57
N ALA A 199 12.30 -24.06 2.24
CA ALA A 199 13.16 -25.04 2.90
C ALA A 199 13.45 -24.72 4.38
N ASP A 200 13.25 -23.47 4.80
CA ASP A 200 13.31 -23.04 6.21
C ASP A 200 12.03 -23.38 7.00
N GLY A 201 11.04 -24.01 6.36
CA GLY A 201 9.75 -24.37 6.97
C GLY A 201 8.75 -23.22 7.06
N LEU A 202 9.12 -22.01 6.65
CA LEU A 202 8.20 -20.87 6.64
C LEU A 202 7.30 -20.91 5.40
N PRO A 203 6.01 -20.55 5.53
CA PRO A 203 5.11 -20.48 4.39
C PRO A 203 5.55 -19.36 3.44
N THR A 204 5.17 -19.49 2.17
CA THR A 204 5.18 -18.35 1.25
C THR A 204 3.95 -17.49 1.47
N TYR A 205 3.96 -16.29 0.88
CA TYR A 205 2.80 -15.41 0.85
C TYR A 205 1.52 -16.13 0.42
N HIS A 206 1.58 -17.02 -0.59
CA HIS A 206 0.37 -17.64 -1.14
C HIS A 206 -0.36 -18.52 -0.12
N LEU A 207 0.39 -19.35 0.62
CA LEU A 207 -0.19 -20.20 1.64
C LEU A 207 -0.64 -19.38 2.84
N ALA A 208 0.24 -18.55 3.39
CA ALA A 208 -0.04 -17.79 4.60
C ALA A 208 -1.25 -16.85 4.43
N ASN A 209 -1.33 -16.16 3.29
CA ASN A 209 -2.43 -15.23 2.99
C ASN A 209 -3.79 -15.94 2.92
N VAL A 210 -3.88 -17.11 2.26
CA VAL A 210 -5.14 -17.88 2.17
C VAL A 210 -5.55 -18.49 3.51
N VAL A 211 -4.59 -19.08 4.24
CA VAL A 211 -4.84 -19.67 5.56
C VAL A 211 -5.31 -18.61 6.56
N ASP A 212 -4.66 -17.44 6.58
CA ASP A 212 -5.04 -16.37 7.50
C ASP A 212 -6.32 -15.64 7.08
N ASP A 213 -6.56 -15.46 5.79
CA ASP A 213 -7.83 -14.87 5.33
C ASP A 213 -9.01 -15.79 5.71
N HIS A 214 -8.86 -17.12 5.63
CA HIS A 214 -9.85 -18.06 6.16
C HIS A 214 -9.96 -17.99 7.69
N ALA A 215 -8.83 -18.11 8.41
CA ALA A 215 -8.81 -18.17 9.87
C ALA A 215 -9.30 -16.87 10.53
N MET A 216 -9.11 -15.72 9.88
CA MET A 216 -9.58 -14.40 10.35
C MET A 216 -10.96 -14.02 9.81
N GLU A 217 -11.63 -14.96 9.12
CA GLU A 217 -12.96 -14.80 8.53
C GLU A 217 -13.07 -13.58 7.59
N ILE A 218 -12.03 -13.35 6.78
CA ILE A 218 -12.00 -12.25 5.82
C ILE A 218 -13.09 -12.48 4.76
N SER A 219 -13.95 -11.49 4.60
CA SER A 219 -15.07 -11.53 3.65
C SER A 219 -14.70 -10.95 2.28
N HIS A 220 -13.85 -9.91 2.26
CA HIS A 220 -13.42 -9.22 1.06
C HIS A 220 -11.91 -8.96 1.11
N VAL A 221 -11.22 -9.37 0.07
CA VAL A 221 -9.79 -9.11 -0.15
C VAL A 221 -9.65 -7.95 -1.13
N ILE A 222 -9.47 -6.74 -0.60
CA ILE A 222 -9.24 -5.52 -1.37
C ILE A 222 -7.73 -5.25 -1.40
N ARG A 223 -7.09 -5.41 -2.55
CA ARG A 223 -5.62 -5.28 -2.72
C ARG A 223 -5.26 -4.74 -4.10
N GLY A 224 -3.99 -4.40 -4.33
CA GLY A 224 -3.52 -3.90 -5.63
C GLY A 224 -3.55 -4.97 -6.74
N GLU A 225 -3.74 -4.54 -7.99
CA GLU A 225 -3.81 -5.43 -9.17
C GLU A 225 -2.52 -6.19 -9.50
N GLU A 226 -1.39 -5.85 -8.88
CA GLU A 226 -0.18 -6.68 -8.94
C GLU A 226 -0.42 -8.13 -8.46
N TRP A 227 -1.45 -8.35 -7.63
CA TRP A 227 -1.83 -9.67 -7.14
C TRP A 227 -2.89 -10.38 -7.97
N LEU A 228 -3.46 -9.71 -8.99
CA LEU A 228 -4.48 -10.31 -9.85
C LEU A 228 -3.98 -11.58 -10.56
N PRO A 229 -2.72 -11.67 -11.06
CA PRO A 229 -2.19 -12.91 -11.62
C PRO A 229 -2.09 -14.07 -10.62
N SER A 230 -2.07 -13.79 -9.31
CA SER A 230 -2.04 -14.82 -8.26
C SER A 230 -3.44 -15.24 -7.78
N ALA A 231 -4.49 -14.50 -8.13
CA ALA A 231 -5.85 -14.79 -7.69
C ALA A 231 -6.35 -16.19 -8.11
N PRO A 232 -6.09 -16.69 -9.34
CA PRO A 232 -6.46 -18.07 -9.71
C PRO A 232 -5.86 -19.12 -8.79
N LEU A 233 -4.57 -18.99 -8.43
CA LEU A 233 -3.92 -19.89 -7.47
C LEU A 233 -4.60 -19.83 -6.10
N HIS A 234 -4.94 -18.62 -5.62
CA HIS A 234 -5.64 -18.48 -4.35
C HIS A 234 -7.01 -19.15 -4.37
N VAL A 235 -7.78 -18.98 -5.46
CA VAL A 235 -9.07 -19.67 -5.66
C VAL A 235 -8.89 -21.19 -5.64
N MET A 236 -7.84 -21.71 -6.30
CA MET A 236 -7.53 -23.14 -6.29
C MET A 236 -7.12 -23.63 -4.89
N LEU A 237 -6.40 -22.84 -4.10
CA LEU A 237 -6.07 -23.16 -2.72
C LEU A 237 -7.33 -23.24 -1.85
N TYR A 238 -8.23 -22.26 -1.92
CA TYR A 238 -9.53 -22.32 -1.24
C TYR A 238 -10.31 -23.59 -1.62
N ARG A 239 -10.36 -23.92 -2.92
CA ARG A 239 -10.98 -25.15 -3.42
C ARG A 239 -10.33 -26.41 -2.84
N ALA A 240 -9.00 -26.48 -2.83
CA ALA A 240 -8.23 -27.60 -2.28
C ALA A 240 -8.48 -27.81 -0.78
N PHE A 241 -8.71 -26.75 -0.02
CA PHE A 241 -9.07 -26.85 1.38
C PHE A 241 -10.55 -27.20 1.62
N GLY A 242 -11.41 -27.09 0.59
CA GLY A 242 -12.86 -27.17 0.72
C GLY A 242 -13.46 -25.94 1.41
N TRP A 243 -12.84 -24.78 1.24
CA TRP A 243 -13.27 -23.50 1.83
C TRP A 243 -13.93 -22.61 0.78
N ASP A 244 -14.88 -21.77 1.22
CA ASP A 244 -15.40 -20.68 0.41
C ASP A 244 -14.36 -19.56 0.34
N SER A 245 -14.07 -19.06 -0.87
CA SER A 245 -13.15 -17.94 -1.04
C SER A 245 -13.83 -16.62 -0.70
N PRO A 246 -13.09 -15.63 -0.15
CA PRO A 246 -13.59 -14.27 -0.02
C PRO A 246 -13.87 -13.66 -1.39
N LYS A 247 -14.63 -12.57 -1.41
CA LYS A 247 -14.76 -11.73 -2.59
C LYS A 247 -13.44 -11.00 -2.85
N PHE A 248 -13.00 -10.93 -4.09
CA PHE A 248 -11.75 -10.24 -4.45
C PHE A 248 -12.05 -8.88 -5.08
N ALA A 249 -11.24 -7.88 -4.78
CA ALA A 249 -11.28 -6.57 -5.43
C ALA A 249 -9.86 -6.07 -5.70
N HIS A 250 -9.45 -6.07 -6.97
CA HIS A 250 -8.09 -5.69 -7.37
C HIS A 250 -8.00 -4.23 -7.86
N LEU A 251 -7.53 -3.35 -6.97
CA LEU A 251 -7.39 -1.91 -7.14
C LEU A 251 -6.44 -1.57 -8.31
N PRO A 252 -6.79 -0.59 -9.17
CA PRO A 252 -5.96 -0.18 -10.29
C PRO A 252 -4.67 0.52 -9.83
N LEU A 253 -3.59 0.38 -10.59
CA LEU A 253 -2.31 1.04 -10.30
C LEU A 253 -2.45 2.57 -10.27
N ILE A 254 -1.70 3.21 -9.37
CA ILE A 254 -1.44 4.64 -9.44
C ILE A 254 -0.37 4.86 -10.49
N LEU A 255 -0.68 5.66 -11.51
CA LEU A 255 0.21 5.97 -12.63
C LEU A 255 1.05 7.21 -12.34
N LYS A 256 2.24 7.27 -12.95
CA LYS A 256 3.16 8.41 -12.87
C LYS A 256 2.53 9.70 -13.38
N PRO A 257 2.94 10.90 -12.92
CA PRO A 257 2.42 12.17 -13.43
C PRO A 257 2.61 12.37 -14.93
N THR A 258 3.69 11.84 -15.50
CA THR A 258 4.01 11.93 -16.92
C THR A 258 4.41 10.56 -17.47
N GLY A 259 4.12 10.31 -18.75
CA GLY A 259 4.46 9.05 -19.42
C GLY A 259 3.59 7.86 -19.00
N ASN A 260 4.13 6.66 -19.22
CA ASN A 260 3.49 5.37 -18.94
C ASN A 260 4.11 4.69 -17.70
N GLY A 261 3.33 3.87 -17.01
CA GLY A 261 3.79 3.02 -15.90
C GLY A 261 3.35 3.46 -14.50
N LYS A 262 3.64 2.59 -13.52
CA LYS A 262 3.32 2.75 -12.09
C LYS A 262 4.15 3.85 -11.45
N LEU A 263 3.54 4.66 -10.58
CA LEU A 263 4.22 5.64 -9.74
C LEU A 263 5.29 4.96 -8.86
N SER A 264 6.48 5.54 -8.80
CA SER A 264 7.62 5.04 -8.04
C SER A 264 8.33 6.15 -7.26
N LYS A 265 9.20 5.78 -6.32
CA LYS A 265 10.06 6.71 -5.58
C LYS A 265 10.88 7.63 -6.48
N ARG A 266 11.35 7.12 -7.62
CA ARG A 266 12.13 7.91 -8.61
C ARG A 266 11.32 9.05 -9.21
N ASP A 267 10.01 8.87 -9.36
CA ASP A 267 9.13 9.91 -9.92
C ASP A 267 8.91 11.03 -8.89
N GLY A 268 8.82 10.68 -7.60
CA GLY A 268 8.79 11.64 -6.50
C GLY A 268 10.08 12.44 -6.37
N ASP A 269 11.23 11.75 -6.39
CA ASP A 269 12.56 12.37 -6.36
C ASP A 269 12.75 13.34 -7.56
N ALA A 270 12.33 12.94 -8.77
CA ALA A 270 12.43 13.78 -9.97
C ALA A 270 11.40 14.92 -10.02
N GLY A 271 10.21 14.70 -9.46
CA GLY A 271 9.10 15.65 -9.47
C GLY A 271 9.04 16.58 -8.26
N GLY A 272 9.89 16.38 -7.25
CA GLY A 272 9.93 17.19 -6.04
C GLY A 272 8.69 17.03 -5.15
N PHE A 273 8.16 15.80 -5.03
CA PHE A 273 7.01 15.50 -4.18
C PHE A 273 7.23 14.22 -3.35
N PRO A 274 6.70 14.14 -2.12
CA PRO A 274 6.82 12.96 -1.27
C PRO A 274 6.01 11.77 -1.82
N VAL A 275 6.46 10.56 -1.52
CA VAL A 275 5.76 9.30 -1.90
C VAL A 275 5.37 8.44 -0.70
N PHE A 276 5.73 8.89 0.51
CA PHE A 276 5.50 8.24 1.79
C PHE A 276 4.71 9.16 2.71
N PRO A 277 3.78 8.64 3.54
CA PRO A 277 2.94 9.44 4.43
C PRO A 277 3.75 10.26 5.43
N ILE A 278 4.70 9.63 6.12
CA ILE A 278 5.60 10.25 7.12
C ILE A 278 7.07 10.00 6.73
N GLU A 279 7.99 10.69 7.39
CA GLU A 279 9.42 10.59 7.09
C GLU A 279 9.96 9.18 7.33
N TRP A 280 10.77 8.68 6.40
CA TRP A 280 11.44 7.40 6.53
C TRP A 280 12.95 7.57 6.44
N GLU A 281 13.65 7.23 7.52
CA GLU A 281 15.09 7.03 7.52
C GLU A 281 15.39 5.57 7.20
N ASP A 282 16.01 5.33 6.05
CA ASP A 282 16.39 4.00 5.62
C ASP A 282 17.53 3.46 6.51
N PRO A 283 17.32 2.36 7.28
CA PRO A 283 18.29 1.92 8.29
C PRO A 283 19.61 1.41 7.68
N ASP A 284 19.59 0.95 6.42
CA ASP A 284 20.77 0.43 5.75
C ASP A 284 21.64 1.56 5.17
N SER A 285 21.01 2.58 4.60
CA SER A 285 21.70 3.67 3.88
C SER A 285 21.79 4.99 4.65
N GLY A 286 21.03 5.16 5.73
CA GLY A 286 20.83 6.44 6.43
C GLY A 286 20.12 7.50 5.56
N LYS A 287 19.56 7.12 4.40
CA LYS A 287 18.88 8.07 3.51
C LYS A 287 17.51 8.41 4.08
N VAL A 288 17.36 9.67 4.49
CA VAL A 288 16.07 10.24 4.88
C VAL A 288 15.23 10.56 3.65
N SER A 289 14.00 10.07 3.65
CA SER A 289 12.98 10.33 2.63
C SER A 289 11.82 11.07 3.28
N LYS A 290 11.70 12.37 2.97
CA LYS A 290 10.67 13.25 3.51
C LYS A 290 9.26 12.75 3.17
N GLY A 291 8.36 12.73 4.17
CA GLY A 291 6.96 12.34 4.00
C GLY A 291 6.03 13.49 3.65
N TYR A 292 4.75 13.17 3.45
CA TYR A 292 3.68 14.17 3.29
C TYR A 292 3.48 14.99 4.57
N LEU A 293 3.55 14.38 5.76
CA LEU A 293 3.47 15.06 7.05
C LEU A 293 4.54 16.17 7.16
N GLU A 294 5.81 15.84 6.97
CA GLU A 294 6.92 16.78 7.13
C GLU A 294 6.96 17.80 5.98
N ALA A 295 6.32 17.48 4.85
CA ALA A 295 6.07 18.44 3.78
C ALA A 295 4.93 19.43 4.09
N GLY A 296 4.24 19.27 5.23
CA GLY A 296 3.21 20.18 5.71
C GLY A 296 1.80 19.85 5.20
N TYR A 297 1.58 18.65 4.67
CA TYR A 297 0.25 18.24 4.24
C TYR A 297 -0.64 17.92 5.44
N ASN A 298 -1.87 18.38 5.37
CA ASN A 298 -2.93 17.96 6.28
C ASN A 298 -3.31 16.49 6.00
N PRO A 299 -3.47 15.64 7.04
CA PRO A 299 -3.77 14.22 6.84
C PRO A 299 -5.12 13.99 6.12
N GLN A 300 -6.13 14.81 6.38
CA GLN A 300 -7.43 14.69 5.69
C GLN A 300 -7.31 15.08 4.21
N ALA A 301 -6.53 16.11 3.89
CA ALA A 301 -6.23 16.47 2.50
C ALA A 301 -5.49 15.36 1.77
N PHE A 302 -4.49 14.75 2.43
CA PHE A 302 -3.75 13.62 1.90
C PHE A 302 -4.66 12.40 1.64
N LEU A 303 -5.51 12.02 2.60
CA LEU A 303 -6.45 10.93 2.41
C LEU A 303 -7.49 11.23 1.33
N ASN A 304 -8.02 12.44 1.26
CA ASN A 304 -8.99 12.80 0.22
C ASN A 304 -8.35 12.77 -1.17
N MET A 305 -7.11 13.23 -1.32
CA MET A 305 -6.37 13.07 -2.57
C MET A 305 -6.24 11.59 -2.95
N LEU A 306 -5.89 10.71 -2.00
CA LEU A 306 -5.83 9.26 -2.25
C LEU A 306 -7.19 8.66 -2.58
N LEU A 307 -8.26 9.13 -1.94
CA LEU A 307 -9.63 8.71 -2.20
C LEU A 307 -9.96 8.88 -3.69
N MET A 308 -9.62 10.03 -4.25
CA MET A 308 -9.91 10.37 -5.66
C MET A 308 -9.00 9.65 -6.67
N LEU A 309 -7.98 8.90 -6.23
CA LEU A 309 -7.10 8.11 -7.11
C LEU A 309 -7.70 6.74 -7.44
N GLY A 310 -8.77 6.76 -8.23
CA GLY A 310 -9.42 5.56 -8.77
C GLY A 310 -10.85 5.35 -8.29
N TRP A 311 -11.44 6.31 -7.57
CA TRP A 311 -12.84 6.28 -7.15
C TRP A 311 -13.50 7.63 -7.43
N ASN A 312 -14.79 7.61 -7.74
CA ASN A 312 -15.62 8.80 -7.91
C ASN A 312 -16.99 8.56 -7.25
N PRO A 313 -17.53 9.53 -6.49
CA PRO A 313 -18.82 9.39 -5.77
C PRO A 313 -20.05 9.22 -6.68
N GLY A 314 -19.91 9.43 -8.00
CA GLY A 314 -21.00 9.51 -8.96
C GLY A 314 -21.55 10.94 -9.15
N ASP A 315 -20.91 11.94 -8.55
CA ASP A 315 -21.22 13.35 -8.66
C ASP A 315 -19.93 14.20 -8.74
N GLU A 316 -20.07 15.54 -8.66
CA GLU A 316 -18.97 16.50 -8.81
C GLU A 316 -18.25 16.81 -7.49
N ARG A 317 -18.59 16.16 -6.37
CA ARG A 317 -17.92 16.40 -5.09
C ARG A 317 -16.49 15.88 -5.13
N GLU A 318 -15.56 16.73 -4.71
CA GLU A 318 -14.15 16.35 -4.55
C GLU A 318 -13.69 16.35 -3.10
N ILE A 319 -14.31 17.15 -2.23
CA ILE A 319 -13.90 17.31 -0.82
C ILE A 319 -14.76 16.45 0.10
N PHE A 320 -14.11 15.68 0.98
CA PHE A 320 -14.74 14.71 1.88
C PHE A 320 -14.08 14.68 3.26
N SER A 321 -14.88 14.75 4.32
CA SER A 321 -14.43 14.19 5.60
C SER A 321 -14.29 12.67 5.49
N LEU A 322 -13.54 12.04 6.42
CA LEU A 322 -13.39 10.58 6.43
C LEU A 322 -14.74 9.88 6.64
N GLU A 323 -15.64 10.47 7.42
CA GLU A 323 -17.00 9.98 7.67
C GLU A 323 -17.87 10.09 6.41
N GLU A 324 -17.84 11.24 5.72
CA GLU A 324 -18.56 11.43 4.46
C GLU A 324 -18.07 10.46 3.38
N ALA A 325 -16.76 10.26 3.30
CA ALA A 325 -16.15 9.26 2.42
C ALA A 325 -16.66 7.86 2.76
N ALA A 326 -16.69 7.47 4.04
CA ALA A 326 -17.15 6.15 4.46
C ALA A 326 -18.63 5.93 4.13
N ASN A 327 -19.47 6.95 4.31
CA ASN A 327 -20.89 6.88 3.97
C ASN A 327 -21.14 6.79 2.45
N ALA A 328 -20.28 7.38 1.64
CA ALA A 328 -20.40 7.38 0.17
C ALA A 328 -19.67 6.21 -0.50
N PHE A 329 -18.67 5.60 0.16
CA PHE A 329 -17.77 4.65 -0.48
C PHE A 329 -18.49 3.36 -0.88
N SER A 330 -18.15 2.89 -2.07
CA SER A 330 -18.61 1.60 -2.59
C SER A 330 -17.66 1.11 -3.67
N LEU A 331 -17.45 -0.21 -3.72
CA LEU A 331 -16.49 -0.84 -4.63
C LEU A 331 -16.92 -0.74 -6.11
N ASP A 332 -18.22 -0.70 -6.40
CA ASP A 332 -18.76 -0.53 -7.76
C ASP A 332 -18.39 0.82 -8.40
N ARG A 333 -18.01 1.80 -7.58
CA ARG A 333 -17.57 3.13 -8.00
C ARG A 333 -16.06 3.24 -8.19
N VAL A 334 -15.31 2.17 -7.93
CA VAL A 334 -13.87 2.12 -8.22
C VAL A 334 -13.68 1.88 -9.73
N VAL A 335 -12.95 2.79 -10.37
CA VAL A 335 -12.70 2.76 -11.82
C VAL A 335 -11.65 1.70 -12.14
N LYS A 336 -11.84 0.93 -13.22
CA LYS A 336 -10.89 -0.14 -13.62
C LYS A 336 -9.56 0.39 -14.14
N SER A 337 -9.52 1.59 -14.72
CA SER A 337 -8.30 2.16 -15.30
C SER A 337 -7.38 2.74 -14.21
N GLY A 338 -6.07 2.69 -14.45
CA GLY A 338 -5.08 3.35 -13.60
C GLY A 338 -5.35 4.86 -13.45
N ALA A 339 -5.23 5.36 -12.22
CA ALA A 339 -5.42 6.78 -11.91
C ALA A 339 -4.07 7.50 -11.91
N ARG A 340 -3.95 8.61 -12.64
CA ARG A 340 -2.71 9.38 -12.75
C ARG A 340 -2.53 10.27 -11.53
N PHE A 341 -1.39 10.14 -10.86
CA PHE A 341 -1.04 11.04 -9.76
C PHE A 341 -0.72 12.44 -10.27
N SER A 342 -1.24 13.47 -9.59
CA SER A 342 -0.96 14.88 -9.86
C SER A 342 -0.48 15.59 -8.60
N PRO A 343 0.80 16.01 -8.55
CA PRO A 343 1.33 16.80 -7.43
C PRO A 343 0.57 18.12 -7.22
N ASP A 344 0.15 18.77 -8.31
CA ASP A 344 -0.61 20.02 -8.24
C ASP A 344 -2.00 19.78 -7.64
N LYS A 345 -2.65 18.67 -7.97
CA LYS A 345 -3.93 18.31 -7.37
C LYS A 345 -3.77 17.97 -5.88
N ALA A 346 -2.67 17.31 -5.49
CA ALA A 346 -2.34 17.07 -4.09
C ALA A 346 -2.24 18.37 -3.29
N LYS A 347 -1.51 19.36 -3.83
CA LYS A 347 -1.40 20.71 -3.24
C LYS A 347 -2.76 21.41 -3.18
N TRP A 348 -3.55 21.30 -4.25
CA TRP A 348 -4.89 21.87 -4.31
C TRP A 348 -5.80 21.31 -3.21
N PHE A 349 -5.76 20.00 -2.94
CA PHE A 349 -6.47 19.44 -1.78
C PHE A 349 -5.99 20.09 -0.49
N ASN A 350 -4.68 20.19 -0.28
CA ASN A 350 -4.14 20.83 0.93
C ASN A 350 -4.63 22.28 1.09
N GLU A 351 -4.65 23.06 0.02
CA GLU A 351 -5.22 24.42 -0.01
C GLU A 351 -6.68 24.45 0.42
N GLN A 352 -7.53 23.54 -0.10
CA GLN A 352 -8.95 23.52 0.25
C GLN A 352 -9.14 23.24 1.74
N TYR A 353 -8.43 22.26 2.29
CA TYR A 353 -8.52 21.95 3.72
C TYR A 353 -7.94 23.07 4.58
N LEU A 354 -6.83 23.67 4.15
CA LEU A 354 -6.23 24.79 4.86
C LEU A 354 -7.17 25.99 4.94
N ARG A 355 -7.84 26.33 3.83
CA ARG A 355 -8.81 27.44 3.74
C ARG A 355 -10.14 27.14 4.45
N SER A 356 -10.47 25.87 4.65
CA SER A 356 -11.68 25.47 5.40
C SER A 356 -11.56 25.71 6.91
N LYS A 357 -10.33 25.83 7.42
CA LYS A 357 -10.05 26.07 8.84
C LYS A 357 -10.15 27.56 9.19
N THR A 358 -10.47 27.84 10.44
CA THR A 358 -10.49 29.22 10.95
C THR A 358 -9.07 29.66 11.32
N PRO A 359 -8.73 30.95 11.17
CA PRO A 359 -7.45 31.49 11.67
C PRO A 359 -7.17 31.12 13.12
N ALA A 360 -8.17 31.23 14.00
CA ALA A 360 -8.05 30.85 15.41
C ALA A 360 -7.62 29.38 15.59
N SER A 361 -8.20 28.45 14.80
CA SER A 361 -7.84 27.01 14.88
C SER A 361 -6.44 26.69 14.39
N LEU A 362 -5.81 27.58 13.60
CA LEU A 362 -4.46 27.42 13.05
C LEU A 362 -3.41 28.25 13.80
N SER A 363 -3.85 29.13 14.71
CA SER A 363 -2.98 30.09 15.39
C SER A 363 -1.83 29.41 16.13
N SER A 364 -2.13 28.38 16.92
CA SER A 364 -1.09 27.63 17.66
C SER A 364 -0.07 26.95 16.75
N GLU A 365 -0.50 26.44 15.59
CA GLU A 365 0.39 25.82 14.61
C GLU A 365 1.33 26.86 13.98
N LEU A 366 0.82 28.04 13.62
CA LEU A 366 1.64 29.12 13.10
C LEU A 366 2.61 29.68 14.15
N VAL A 367 2.18 29.82 15.40
CA VAL A 367 3.04 30.26 16.52
C VAL A 367 4.22 29.30 16.71
N ASN A 368 3.97 27.99 16.68
CA ASN A 368 5.03 26.98 16.78
C ASN A 368 6.02 27.08 15.62
N LEU A 369 5.52 27.16 14.38
CA LEU A 369 6.35 27.33 13.18
C LEU A 369 7.19 28.62 13.23
N ALA A 370 6.63 29.69 13.79
CA ALA A 370 7.34 30.95 13.98
C ALA A 370 8.48 30.78 15.00
N SER A 371 8.21 30.12 16.12
CA SER A 371 9.16 29.88 17.20
C SER A 371 10.37 29.08 16.72
N GLU A 372 10.15 28.02 15.92
CA GLU A 372 11.21 27.24 15.27
C GLU A 372 12.13 28.09 14.37
N ARG A 373 11.62 29.21 13.85
CA ARG A 373 12.34 30.17 12.99
C ARG A 373 12.91 31.35 13.79
N GLY A 374 12.86 31.32 15.11
CA GLY A 374 13.32 32.39 15.99
C GLY A 374 12.43 33.63 15.99
N MET A 375 11.17 33.51 15.54
CA MET A 375 10.16 34.55 15.59
C MET A 375 9.18 34.27 16.73
N ASN A 376 8.75 35.30 17.45
CA ASN A 376 7.75 35.18 18.50
C ASN A 376 6.51 35.94 18.08
N PHE A 377 5.41 35.22 17.87
CA PHE A 377 4.10 35.80 17.64
C PHE A 377 3.20 35.48 18.83
N ASP A 378 2.37 36.43 19.25
CA ASP A 378 1.21 36.09 20.08
C ASP A 378 0.06 35.50 19.23
N SER A 379 -0.97 34.97 19.89
CA SER A 379 -2.12 34.35 19.20
C SER A 379 -2.86 35.33 18.28
N GLY A 380 -2.94 36.61 18.67
CA GLY A 380 -3.63 37.64 17.90
C GLY A 380 -2.85 38.05 16.65
N GLU A 381 -1.53 38.18 16.76
CA GLU A 381 -0.63 38.41 15.63
C GLU A 381 -0.70 37.24 14.63
N ALA A 382 -0.64 36.01 15.11
CA ALA A 382 -0.76 34.82 14.28
C ALA A 382 -2.12 34.77 13.55
N GLU A 383 -3.23 35.03 14.25
CA GLU A 383 -4.57 35.09 13.65
C GLU A 383 -4.68 36.18 12.57
N ALA A 384 -4.10 37.36 12.80
CA ALA A 384 -4.08 38.44 11.82
C ALA A 384 -3.29 38.07 10.56
N ILE A 385 -2.12 37.43 10.73
CA ILE A 385 -1.30 36.92 9.62
C ILE A 385 -2.07 35.85 8.83
N LEU A 386 -2.68 34.88 9.52
CA LEU A 386 -3.48 33.82 8.91
C LEU A 386 -4.65 34.39 8.11
N THR A 387 -5.39 35.34 8.69
CA THR A 387 -6.51 36.02 8.02
C THR A 387 -6.07 36.65 6.68
N MET A 388 -4.86 37.19 6.61
CA MET A 388 -4.33 37.81 5.40
C MET A 388 -3.74 36.82 4.39
N MET A 389 -3.22 35.67 4.85
CA MET A 389 -2.36 34.80 4.05
C MET A 389 -2.97 33.45 3.65
N LEU A 390 -3.99 32.94 4.34
CA LEU A 390 -4.54 31.60 4.09
C LEU A 390 -5.03 31.39 2.65
N GLU A 391 -5.58 32.42 1.99
CA GLU A 391 -6.00 32.32 0.59
C GLU A 391 -4.83 32.29 -0.41
N ARG A 392 -3.61 32.59 0.03
CA ARG A 392 -2.44 32.85 -0.82
C ARG A 392 -1.36 31.76 -0.73
N VAL A 393 -1.50 30.81 0.19
CA VAL A 393 -0.52 29.76 0.44
C VAL A 393 -1.16 28.38 0.27
N SER A 394 -0.34 27.42 -0.13
CA SER A 394 -0.69 26.00 -0.15
C SER A 394 -0.32 25.32 1.17
N PHE A 395 0.70 25.83 1.87
CA PHE A 395 1.16 25.32 3.16
C PHE A 395 1.41 26.46 4.15
N LEU A 396 1.20 26.22 5.44
CA LEU A 396 1.43 27.24 6.48
C LEU A 396 2.86 27.77 6.51
N HIS A 397 3.85 26.92 6.24
CA HIS A 397 5.25 27.32 6.25
C HIS A 397 5.61 28.31 5.11
N GLU A 398 4.83 28.36 4.04
CA GLU A 398 5.04 29.31 2.93
C GLU A 398 4.69 30.76 3.34
N ILE A 399 3.95 30.96 4.43
CA ILE A 399 3.68 32.30 4.98
C ILE A 399 5.02 33.00 5.27
N PHE A 400 6.04 32.27 5.71
CA PHE A 400 7.36 32.82 6.03
C PHE A 400 8.17 33.23 4.78
N ASP A 401 7.79 32.78 3.58
CA ASP A 401 8.42 33.20 2.32
C ASP A 401 8.00 34.62 1.91
N ALA A 402 6.88 35.11 2.43
CA ALA A 402 6.43 36.49 2.30
C ALA A 402 7.27 37.42 3.18
N LYS A 403 8.56 37.60 2.83
CA LYS A 403 9.56 38.37 3.60
C LYS A 403 9.11 39.77 4.01
N TRP A 404 8.23 40.40 3.22
CA TRP A 404 7.66 41.73 3.46
C TRP A 404 6.74 41.80 4.68
N LEU A 405 6.25 40.65 5.18
CA LEU A 405 5.49 40.56 6.44
C LEU A 405 6.38 40.79 7.67
N PHE A 406 7.64 40.33 7.59
CA PHE A 406 8.52 40.23 8.75
C PHE A 406 9.70 41.20 8.69
N ASN A 407 10.00 41.75 7.51
CA ASN A 407 11.12 42.63 7.28
C ASN A 407 10.68 43.90 6.55
N ALA A 408 11.16 45.04 7.02
CA ALA A 408 11.06 46.27 6.26
C ALA A 408 11.78 46.10 4.90
N PRO A 409 11.16 46.50 3.78
CA PRO A 409 11.78 46.38 2.48
C PRO A 409 13.06 47.22 2.40
N LYS A 410 14.11 46.64 1.83
CA LYS A 410 15.41 47.27 1.58
C LYS A 410 15.43 47.84 0.16
N SER A 411 16.37 48.75 -0.11
CA SER A 411 16.58 49.33 -1.44
C SER A 411 16.71 48.28 -2.55
N ASP A 412 17.25 47.12 -2.19
CA ASP A 412 17.65 46.06 -3.12
C ASP A 412 16.47 45.12 -3.45
N ASP A 413 15.38 45.20 -2.69
CA ASP A 413 14.16 44.43 -2.92
C ASP A 413 13.34 44.99 -4.10
N PHE A 414 13.64 46.23 -4.51
CA PHE A 414 12.94 46.89 -5.60
C PHE A 414 13.67 46.71 -6.93
N ASN A 415 12.90 46.49 -8.00
CA ASN A 415 13.45 46.47 -9.35
C ASN A 415 14.02 47.87 -9.69
N ALA A 416 15.36 47.97 -9.71
CA ALA A 416 16.06 49.23 -9.92
C ALA A 416 15.64 49.99 -11.20
N LYS A 417 15.26 49.25 -12.26
CA LYS A 417 14.77 49.84 -13.51
C LYS A 417 13.39 50.45 -13.34
N LEU A 418 12.49 49.81 -12.59
CA LEU A 418 11.18 50.36 -12.26
C LEU A 418 11.28 51.57 -11.34
N VAL A 419 12.11 51.50 -10.29
CA VAL A 419 12.35 52.63 -9.38
C VAL A 419 12.85 53.84 -10.16
N ARG A 420 13.88 53.68 -11.01
CA ARG A 420 14.39 54.79 -11.84
C ARG A 420 13.34 55.37 -12.80
N LYS A 421 12.45 54.53 -13.34
CA LYS A 421 11.41 54.95 -14.29
C LYS A 421 10.23 55.66 -13.62
N LYS A 422 9.89 55.26 -12.39
CA LYS A 422 8.63 55.64 -11.72
C LYS A 422 8.83 56.56 -10.52
N TRP A 423 9.96 56.47 -9.83
CA TRP A 423 10.30 57.28 -8.67
C TRP A 423 11.12 58.51 -9.09
N LYS A 424 10.41 59.54 -9.56
CA LYS A 424 10.97 60.87 -9.89
C LYS A 424 11.10 61.75 -8.65
N ALA A 425 11.86 62.84 -8.76
CA ALA A 425 12.06 63.82 -7.67
C ALA A 425 10.75 64.40 -7.10
N GLU A 426 9.72 64.49 -7.92
CA GLU A 426 8.37 64.94 -7.54
C GLU A 426 7.50 63.86 -6.88
N THR A 427 7.89 62.58 -6.94
CA THR A 427 7.09 61.44 -6.43
C THR A 427 6.78 61.52 -4.93
N PRO A 428 7.75 61.89 -4.06
CA PRO A 428 7.47 62.05 -2.63
C PRO A 428 6.38 63.10 -2.34
N LEU A 429 6.20 64.10 -3.21
CA LEU A 429 5.19 65.15 -3.03
C LEU A 429 3.75 64.63 -3.23
N TYR A 430 3.57 63.48 -3.88
CA TYR A 430 2.26 62.84 -4.06
C TYR A 430 1.90 61.86 -2.94
N MET A 431 2.83 61.59 -2.03
CA MET A 431 2.65 60.64 -0.92
C MET A 431 2.51 61.33 0.45
N ALA A 432 2.78 62.64 0.50
CA ALA A 432 2.49 63.51 1.63
C ALA A 432 1.06 64.04 1.53
#